data_AF-G8F5L8-F1
#
_entry.id   AF-G8F5L8-F1
#
_cell.length_a   1.000
_cell.length_b   1.000
_cell.length_c   1.000
_cell.angle_alpha   90.00
_cell.angle_beta   90.00
_cell.angle_gamma   90.00
#
_symmetry.space_group_name_H-M   'P 1'
#
loop_
_entity.id
_entity.type
_entity.pdbx_description
1 polymer ?
#
loop_
_entity_poly.entity_id
_entity_poly.type
_entity_poly.pdbx_seq_one_letter_code
_entity_poly.pdbx_strand_id
1 'polypeptide(L)'
;VYRLQFNETFAEMNRRSNEWKTVMGYVFFFFGFAALVIWWQRVYMFPPKPITLTDEWKAKQLQRMLDMKVNPVQGLASRWDYEKKQWKK
;
A
#
# COMPACT_ATOMS: atom_id res chain seq x y z
N VAL A 1 -12.14 22.74 51.50
CA VAL A 1 -13.34 21.93 51.17
C VAL A 1 -13.34 21.43 49.74
N TYR A 2 -13.07 22.27 48.72
CA TYR A 2 -13.07 21.85 47.31
C TYR A 2 -12.20 20.60 47.02
N ARG A 3 -10.93 20.59 47.42
CA ARG A 3 -10.02 19.43 47.25
C ARG A 3 -10.37 18.20 48.11
N LEU A 4 -11.27 18.33 49.09
CA LEU A 4 -11.80 17.18 49.85
C LEU A 4 -12.98 16.52 49.12
N GLN A 5 -13.67 17.27 48.25
CA GLN A 5 -14.80 16.77 47.44
C GLN A 5 -14.38 16.41 46.01
N PHE A 6 -13.38 17.09 45.45
CA PHE A 6 -12.95 16.94 44.06
C PHE A 6 -11.43 16.87 43.95
N ASN A 7 -10.95 15.81 43.29
CA ASN A 7 -9.51 15.58 43.12
C ASN A 7 -8.89 16.56 42.11
N GLU A 8 -9.59 16.85 41.01
CA GLU A 8 -9.12 17.75 39.94
C GLU A 8 -10.08 18.90 39.68
N THR A 9 -9.53 20.05 39.28
CA THR A 9 -10.31 21.19 38.76
C THR A 9 -10.70 20.97 37.30
N PHE A 10 -11.73 21.67 36.81
CA PHE A 10 -12.10 21.64 35.38
C PHE A 10 -10.94 21.99 34.44
N ALA A 11 -9.99 22.83 34.88
CA ALA A 11 -8.80 23.17 34.10
C ALA A 11 -7.78 22.01 34.05
N GLU A 12 -7.65 21.25 35.14
CA GLU A 12 -6.78 20.06 35.21
C GLU A 12 -7.36 18.92 34.37
N MET A 13 -8.67 18.68 34.45
CA MET A 13 -9.37 17.67 33.65
C MET A 13 -9.31 17.94 32.15
N ASN A 14 -9.40 19.22 31.75
CA ASN A 14 -9.36 19.63 30.34
C ASN A 14 -7.92 19.89 29.83
N ARG A 15 -6.90 19.57 30.63
CA ARG A 15 -5.50 19.72 30.21
C ARG A 15 -5.22 18.80 29.03
N ARG A 16 -4.84 19.37 27.89
CA ARG A 16 -4.46 18.60 26.70
C ARG A 16 -3.22 17.74 26.97
N SER A 17 -3.28 16.45 26.63
CA SER A 17 -2.14 15.55 26.65
C SER A 17 -1.34 15.65 25.33
N ASN A 18 -0.05 15.33 25.39
CA ASN A 18 0.81 15.20 24.20
C ASN A 18 0.91 13.75 23.71
N GLU A 19 0.03 12.86 24.18
CA GLU A 19 0.08 11.42 23.90
C GLU A 19 0.01 11.09 22.41
N TRP A 20 -0.66 11.94 21.63
CA TRP A 20 -0.70 11.80 20.17
C TRP A 20 0.69 11.71 19.53
N LYS A 21 1.70 12.39 20.09
CA LYS A 21 3.09 12.32 19.58
C LYS A 21 3.67 10.94 19.81
N THR A 22 3.45 10.37 20.99
CA THR A 22 3.90 9.03 21.35
C THR A 22 3.19 7.98 20.50
N VAL A 23 1.87 8.09 20.33
CA VAL A 23 1.08 7.19 19.48
C VAL A 23 1.60 7.22 18.05
N MET A 24 1.77 8.41 17.46
CA MET A 24 2.28 8.55 16.10
C MET A 24 3.71 8.00 15.97
N GLY A 25 4.57 8.24 16.96
CA GLY A 25 5.93 7.70 17.00
C GLY A 25 5.96 6.16 16.94
N TYR A 26 5.16 5.50 17.79
CA TYR A 26 5.05 4.04 17.77
C TYR A 26 4.49 3.52 16.45
N VAL A 27 3.45 4.14 15.91
CA VAL A 27 2.86 3.74 14.62
C VAL A 27 3.91 3.74 13.51
N PHE A 28 4.67 4.83 13.35
CA PHE A 28 5.71 4.89 12.32
C PHE A 28 6.88 3.93 12.59
N PHE A 29 7.26 3.75 13.85
CA PHE A 29 8.31 2.80 14.22
C PHE A 29 7.92 1.37 13.80
N PHE A 30 6.70 0.93 14.13
CA PHE A 30 6.23 -0.41 13.78
C PHE A 30 6.00 -0.59 12.28
N PHE A 31 5.59 0.45 11.55
CA PHE A 31 5.55 0.39 10.08
C PHE A 31 6.96 0.22 9.49
N GLY A 32 7.95 0.96 9.99
CA GLY A 32 9.34 0.79 9.57
C GLY A 32 9.87 -0.61 9.88
N PHE A 33 9.60 -1.11 11.08
CA PHE A 33 9.99 -2.46 11.48
C PHE A 33 9.32 -3.54 10.62
N ALA A 34 8.02 -3.43 10.35
CA ALA A 34 7.30 -4.36 9.49
C ALA A 34 7.87 -4.36 8.05
N ALA A 35 8.24 -3.20 7.50
CA ALA A 35 8.87 -3.11 6.20
C ALA A 35 10.23 -3.84 6.16
N LEU A 36 11.04 -3.74 7.23
CA LEU A 36 12.30 -4.47 7.35
C LEU A 36 12.09 -5.99 7.39
N VAL A 37 11.08 -6.46 8.13
CA VAL A 37 10.71 -7.88 8.17
C VAL A 37 10.29 -8.38 6.78
N ILE A 38 9.44 -7.64 6.06
CA ILE A 38 9.03 -7.99 4.70
C ILE A 38 10.22 -8.03 3.74
N TRP A 39 11.15 -7.06 3.86
CA TRP A 39 12.37 -7.05 3.06
C TRP A 39 13.22 -8.29 3.33
N TRP A 40 13.43 -8.65 4.59
CA TRP A 40 14.19 -9.84 4.98
C TRP A 40 13.55 -11.13 4.43
N GLN A 41 12.23 -11.28 4.56
CA GLN A 41 11.49 -12.40 3.96
C GLN A 41 11.70 -12.48 2.45
N ARG A 42 11.76 -11.32 1.76
CA ARG A 42 11.97 -11.25 0.32
C ARG A 42 13.34 -11.64 -0.15
N VAL A 43 14.37 -11.38 0.64
CA VAL A 43 15.75 -11.74 0.28
C VAL A 43 16.03 -13.22 0.58
N TYR A 44 15.55 -13.72 1.73
CA TYR A 44 16.00 -15.03 2.24
C TYR A 44 14.95 -16.15 2.18
N MET A 45 13.66 -15.84 2.22
CA MET A 45 12.62 -16.87 2.28
C MET A 45 11.92 -17.11 0.95
N PHE A 46 11.66 -16.06 0.17
CA PHE A 46 10.88 -16.23 -1.07
C PHE A 46 11.72 -16.85 -2.20
N PRO A 47 11.17 -17.85 -2.91
CA PRO A 47 11.84 -18.44 -4.06
C PRO A 47 11.96 -17.41 -5.20
N PRO A 48 12.83 -17.68 -6.20
CA PRO A 48 12.90 -16.87 -7.40
C PRO A 48 11.53 -16.78 -8.07
N LYS A 49 11.21 -15.62 -8.63
CA LYS A 49 9.94 -15.40 -9.33
C LYS A 49 9.85 -16.37 -10.52
N PRO A 50 8.66 -16.91 -10.83
CA PRO A 50 8.47 -17.75 -12.00
C PRO A 50 8.81 -17.00 -13.29
N ILE A 51 9.23 -17.75 -14.32
CA ILE A 51 9.61 -17.20 -15.62
C ILE A 51 8.53 -16.36 -16.29
N THR A 52 7.25 -16.61 -15.98
CA THR A 52 6.11 -15.86 -16.52
C THR A 52 6.07 -14.40 -16.05
N LEU A 53 6.78 -14.08 -14.97
CA LEU A 53 6.90 -12.72 -14.45
C LEU A 53 8.17 -11.99 -14.92
N THR A 54 8.94 -12.55 -15.86
CA THR A 54 9.98 -11.78 -16.55
C THR A 54 9.36 -10.79 -17.52
N ASP A 55 10.07 -9.72 -17.83
CA ASP A 55 9.49 -8.61 -18.60
C ASP A 55 9.20 -9.00 -20.06
N GLU A 56 9.99 -9.90 -20.65
CA GLU A 56 9.70 -10.47 -21.97
C GLU A 56 8.40 -11.30 -21.97
N TRP A 57 8.22 -12.17 -20.97
CA TRP A 57 7.01 -12.99 -20.87
C TRP A 57 5.78 -12.14 -20.62
N LYS A 58 5.89 -11.11 -19.77
CA LYS A 58 4.81 -10.13 -19.57
C LYS A 58 4.46 -9.40 -20.85
N ALA A 59 5.44 -8.96 -21.64
CA ALA A 59 5.19 -8.29 -22.91
C ALA A 59 4.50 -9.22 -23.92
N LYS A 60 4.97 -10.47 -24.06
CA LYS A 60 4.35 -11.48 -24.93
C LYS A 60 2.93 -11.83 -24.46
N GLN A 61 2.73 -11.97 -23.15
CA GLN A 61 1.42 -12.24 -22.55
C GLN A 61 0.46 -11.07 -22.76
N LEU A 62 0.92 -9.84 -22.58
CA LEU A 62 0.16 -8.62 -22.84
C LEU A 62 -0.27 -8.55 -24.30
N GLN A 63 0.65 -8.77 -25.24
CA GLN A 63 0.34 -8.80 -26.67
C GLN A 63 -0.74 -9.84 -26.96
N ARG A 64 -0.57 -11.08 -26.46
CA ARG A 64 -1.57 -12.13 -26.61
C ARG A 64 -2.93 -11.73 -26.03
N MET A 65 -2.97 -11.08 -24.87
CA MET A 65 -4.23 -10.59 -24.27
C MET A 65 -4.91 -9.53 -25.12
N LEU A 66 -4.13 -8.65 -25.75
CA LEU A 66 -4.65 -7.66 -26.70
C LEU A 66 -5.15 -8.33 -27.98
N ASP A 67 -4.43 -9.30 -28.53
CA ASP A 67 -4.85 -10.06 -29.72
C ASP A 67 -6.16 -10.82 -29.48
N MET A 68 -6.31 -11.39 -28.28
CA MET A 68 -7.55 -12.04 -27.83
C MET A 68 -8.64 -11.05 -27.40
N LYS A 69 -8.38 -9.74 -27.44
CA LYS A 69 -9.30 -8.67 -27.03
C LYS A 69 -9.88 -8.87 -25.63
N VAL A 70 -9.02 -9.20 -24.65
CA VAL A 70 -9.44 -9.43 -23.26
C VAL A 70 -10.09 -8.18 -22.66
N ASN A 71 -11.33 -8.34 -22.18
CA ASN A 71 -12.18 -7.26 -21.62
C ASN A 71 -12.28 -6.02 -22.53
N PRO A 72 -12.90 -6.16 -23.72
CA PRO A 72 -12.80 -5.16 -24.78
C PRO A 72 -13.70 -3.93 -24.60
N VAL A 73 -14.64 -3.95 -23.65
CA VAL A 73 -15.59 -2.83 -23.44
C VAL A 73 -15.05 -1.81 -22.43
N GLN A 74 -14.66 -2.27 -21.23
CA GLN A 74 -14.25 -1.38 -20.12
C GLN A 74 -12.85 -1.68 -19.56
N GLY A 75 -12.24 -2.80 -19.99
CA GLY A 75 -11.02 -3.33 -19.38
C GLY A 75 -9.76 -3.08 -20.20
N LEU A 76 -8.88 -4.08 -20.24
CA LEU A 76 -7.53 -3.95 -20.79
C LEU A 76 -7.55 -3.60 -22.29
N ALA A 77 -8.20 -4.44 -23.10
CA ALA A 77 -8.25 -4.26 -24.55
C ALA A 77 -8.99 -2.98 -24.97
N SER A 78 -9.95 -2.48 -24.17
CA SER A 78 -10.66 -1.24 -24.50
C SER A 78 -9.74 -0.01 -24.47
N ARG A 79 -8.64 -0.07 -23.71
CA ARG A 79 -7.64 1.00 -23.56
C ARG A 79 -6.52 0.94 -24.60
N TRP A 80 -6.51 -0.08 -25.46
CA TRP A 80 -5.52 -0.20 -26.54
C TRP A 80 -6.08 0.32 -27.86
N ASP A 81 -5.32 1.16 -28.55
CA ASP A 81 -5.60 1.60 -29.91
C ASP A 81 -4.98 0.58 -30.88
N TYR A 82 -5.83 -0.24 -31.50
CA TYR A 82 -5.41 -1.30 -32.42
C TYR A 82 -4.95 -0.74 -33.78
N GLU A 83 -5.38 0.46 -34.18
CA GLU A 83 -4.95 1.09 -35.42
C GLU A 83 -3.54 1.66 -35.28
N LYS A 84 -3.32 2.38 -34.17
CA LYS A 84 -2.05 3.06 -33.91
C LYS A 84 -1.05 2.20 -33.12
N LYS A 85 -1.45 0.99 -32.72
CA LYS A 85 -0.67 0.06 -31.89
C LYS A 85 -0.04 0.73 -30.67
N GLN A 86 -0.86 1.48 -29.92
CA GLN A 86 -0.43 2.19 -28.73
C GLN A 86 -1.54 2.26 -27.67
N TRP A 87 -1.19 2.57 -26.43
CA TRP A 87 -2.19 2.84 -25.39
C TRP A 87 -2.94 4.14 -25.69
N LYS A 88 -4.27 4.11 -25.53
CA LYS A 88 -5.11 5.31 -25.62
C LYS A 88 -4.71 6.27 -24.50
N LYS A 89 -4.61 7.56 -24.83
CA LYS A 89 -4.36 8.63 -23.87
C LYS A 89 -5.63 8.99 -23.11
#